data_AF-A0A4Y1ZYP5-F1
#
_entry.id   AF-A0A4Y1ZYP5-F1
#
_cell.length_a   1.000
_cell.length_b   1.000
_cell.length_c   1.000
_cell.angle_alpha   90.00
_cell.angle_beta   90.00
_cell.angle_gamma   90.00
#
_symmetry.space_group_name_H-M   'P 1'
#
loop_
_entity.id
_entity.type
_entity.pdbx_description
1 polymer ?
#
loop_
_entity_poly.entity_id
_entity_poly.type
_entity_poly.pdbx_seq_one_letter_code
_entity_poly.pdbx_strand_id
1 'polypeptide(L)'
;MQLMHITVWLPTLYSAAGGDVEQLGDIDGHSMWQAFLNNTPSPRQEILHNIDPIDNLSALRMGDFKLVTGNLDSGMESWSGHRVLEDMRQPESMDEWVYKNGSTTRDILLQLGSYLPKAPDAWREKTVIRCKRSRETSNKCSPAEKPCLFNITEDPCETTNIADLFPEKVQSMLDALKDYEKQAVKPQFQDPDPHGDPMCHGFAYVPWMDPEHISACPFP
;
A
#
# COMPACT_ATOMS: atom_id res chain seq x y z
N MET A 1 -13.46 -11.10 -2.07
CA MET A 1 -12.46 -10.15 -2.62
C MET A 1 -11.09 -10.81 -2.54
N GLN A 2 -10.24 -10.68 -3.55
CA GLN A 2 -8.89 -11.26 -3.52
C GLN A 2 -7.96 -10.37 -2.67
N LEU A 3 -7.29 -10.93 -1.67
CA LEU A 3 -6.35 -10.18 -0.84
C LEU A 3 -5.00 -10.06 -1.56
N MET A 4 -4.61 -8.85 -1.93
CA MET A 4 -3.37 -8.55 -2.66
C MET A 4 -2.60 -7.41 -1.99
N HIS A 5 -1.28 -7.43 -2.13
CA HIS A 5 -0.36 -6.43 -1.59
C HIS A 5 0.79 -6.20 -2.59
N ILE A 6 1.48 -5.06 -2.54
CA ILE A 6 2.55 -4.74 -3.50
C ILE A 6 3.68 -5.78 -3.50
N THR A 7 3.95 -6.42 -2.37
CA THR A 7 4.98 -7.47 -2.23
C THR A 7 4.70 -8.73 -3.06
N VAL A 8 3.49 -8.91 -3.59
CA VAL A 8 3.18 -10.07 -4.45
C VAL A 8 3.81 -9.96 -5.84
N TRP A 9 4.18 -8.77 -6.29
CA TRP A 9 4.61 -8.59 -7.68
C TRP A 9 5.91 -9.32 -8.01
N LEU A 10 6.92 -9.25 -7.13
CA LEU A 10 8.20 -9.95 -7.33
C LEU A 10 8.00 -11.46 -7.58
N PRO A 11 7.40 -12.24 -6.64
CA PRO A 11 7.21 -13.68 -6.85
C PRO A 11 6.21 -14.00 -7.96
N THR A 12 5.21 -13.15 -8.21
CA THR A 12 4.24 -13.36 -9.29
C THR A 12 4.89 -13.24 -10.66
N LEU A 13 5.64 -12.16 -10.90
CA LEU A 13 6.31 -11.94 -12.18
C LEU A 13 7.43 -12.97 -12.41
N TYR A 14 8.14 -13.34 -11.34
CA TYR A 14 9.15 -14.38 -11.43
C TYR A 14 8.56 -15.74 -11.81
N SER A 15 7.45 -16.13 -11.18
CA SER A 15 6.71 -17.35 -11.53
C SER A 15 6.14 -17.29 -12.95
N ALA A 16 5.62 -16.14 -13.38
CA ALA A 16 5.12 -15.95 -14.75
C ALA A 16 6.22 -16.11 -15.80
N ALA A 17 7.46 -15.75 -15.47
CA ALA A 17 8.64 -15.94 -16.33
C ALA A 17 9.18 -17.40 -16.31
N GLY A 18 8.52 -18.31 -15.59
CA GLY A 18 8.95 -19.71 -15.44
C GLY A 18 9.98 -19.94 -14.33
N GLY A 19 10.20 -18.94 -13.47
CA GLY A 19 11.06 -19.04 -12.29
C GLY A 19 10.43 -19.84 -11.14
N ASP A 20 11.30 -20.37 -10.28
CA ASP A 20 10.91 -21.14 -9.09
C ASP A 20 11.00 -20.24 -7.84
N VAL A 21 9.84 -19.88 -7.28
CA VAL A 21 9.71 -18.89 -6.19
C VAL A 21 10.54 -19.26 -4.96
N GLU A 22 10.80 -20.56 -4.71
CA GLU A 22 11.65 -21.02 -3.60
C GLU A 22 13.09 -20.48 -3.68
N GLN A 23 13.55 -20.11 -4.88
CA GLN A 23 14.89 -19.52 -5.08
C GLN A 23 14.98 -18.06 -4.62
N LEU A 24 13.85 -17.40 -4.35
CA LEU A 24 13.84 -16.02 -3.84
C LEU A 24 14.18 -15.94 -2.35
N GLY A 25 14.28 -17.07 -1.65
CA GLY A 25 14.54 -17.13 -0.22
C GLY A 25 13.33 -16.76 0.63
N ASP A 26 13.61 -16.27 1.83
CA ASP A 26 12.55 -15.83 2.76
C ASP A 26 12.05 -14.45 2.36
N ILE A 27 10.86 -14.41 1.77
CA ILE A 27 10.21 -13.19 1.29
C ILE A 27 8.77 -13.12 1.78
N ASP A 28 8.28 -11.91 2.07
CA ASP A 28 6.89 -11.70 2.50
C ASP A 28 5.85 -11.89 1.39
N GLY A 29 6.30 -11.98 0.13
CA GLY A 29 5.46 -12.04 -1.05
C GLY A 29 5.03 -13.47 -1.40
N HIS A 30 3.74 -13.66 -1.72
CA HIS A 30 3.25 -14.89 -2.33
C HIS A 30 2.93 -14.66 -3.82
N SER A 31 3.27 -15.62 -4.67
CA SER A 31 2.90 -15.57 -6.10
C SER A 31 1.39 -15.68 -6.28
N MET A 32 0.80 -14.68 -6.93
CA MET A 32 -0.61 -14.66 -7.34
C MET A 32 -0.84 -15.29 -8.72
N TRP A 33 0.20 -15.82 -9.37
CA TRP A 33 0.13 -16.24 -10.77
C TRP A 33 -0.99 -17.25 -11.04
N GLN A 34 -1.14 -18.26 -10.19
CA GLN A 34 -2.22 -19.24 -10.31
C GLN A 34 -3.60 -18.63 -10.08
N ALA A 35 -3.72 -17.67 -9.16
CA ALA A 35 -4.98 -16.96 -8.91
C ALA A 35 -5.40 -16.11 -10.11
N PHE A 36 -4.45 -15.50 -10.83
CA PHE A 36 -4.75 -14.75 -12.05
C PHE A 36 -5.15 -15.65 -13.23
N LEU A 37 -4.50 -16.80 -13.39
CA LEU A 37 -4.80 -17.71 -14.50
C LEU A 37 -6.12 -18.48 -14.28
N ASN A 38 -6.33 -18.97 -13.06
CA ASN A 38 -7.37 -19.96 -12.77
C ASN A 38 -8.50 -19.42 -11.87
N ASN A 39 -8.46 -18.13 -11.51
CA ASN A 39 -9.42 -17.51 -10.59
C ASN A 39 -9.53 -18.26 -9.24
N THR A 40 -8.42 -18.78 -8.74
CA THR A 40 -8.36 -19.42 -7.41
C THR A 40 -8.34 -18.37 -6.29
N PRO A 41 -8.66 -18.74 -5.04
CA PRO A 41 -8.47 -17.85 -3.89
C PRO A 41 -7.02 -17.38 -3.76
N SER A 42 -6.84 -16.18 -3.19
CA SER A 42 -5.52 -15.63 -2.89
C SER A 42 -4.81 -16.57 -1.91
N PRO A 43 -3.52 -16.89 -2.15
CA PRO A 43 -2.70 -17.61 -1.17
C PRO A 43 -2.47 -16.78 0.10
N ARG A 44 -2.63 -15.45 0.03
CA ARG A 44 -2.43 -14.55 1.17
C ARG A 44 -3.68 -14.47 2.04
N GLN A 45 -3.48 -14.67 3.34
CA GLN A 45 -4.54 -14.52 4.36
C GLN A 45 -4.42 -13.21 5.16
N GLU A 46 -3.23 -12.61 5.17
CA GLU A 46 -2.95 -11.42 5.96
C GLU A 46 -1.99 -10.43 5.28
N ILE A 47 -2.10 -9.17 5.70
CA ILE A 47 -1.25 -8.04 5.29
C ILE A 47 -0.85 -7.29 6.55
N LEU A 48 0.43 -7.36 6.91
CA LEU A 48 1.02 -6.36 7.80
C LEU A 48 1.13 -5.05 7.02
N HIS A 49 0.47 -3.98 7.48
CA HIS A 49 0.58 -2.68 6.85
C HIS A 49 1.89 -1.99 7.24
N ASN A 50 2.13 -1.86 8.55
CA ASN A 50 3.39 -1.40 9.12
C ASN A 50 3.41 -1.64 10.64
N ILE A 51 4.62 -1.69 11.21
CA ILE A 51 4.89 -1.51 12.64
C ILE A 51 5.90 -0.37 12.73
N ASP A 52 5.46 0.78 13.19
CA ASP A 52 6.33 1.94 13.41
C ASP A 52 6.61 2.09 14.91
N PRO A 53 7.83 1.75 15.38
CA PRO A 53 8.20 1.92 16.78
C PRO A 53 8.55 3.37 17.16
N ILE A 54 8.73 4.27 16.17
CA ILE A 54 9.03 5.70 16.41
C ILE A 54 7.73 6.43 16.71
N ASP A 55 6.75 6.30 15.82
CA ASP A 55 5.43 6.90 15.99
C ASP A 55 4.51 6.03 16.87
N ASN A 56 4.97 4.84 17.24
CA ASN A 56 4.20 3.84 17.98
C ASN A 56 2.84 3.58 17.31
N LEU A 57 2.84 3.26 16.02
CA LEU A 57 1.63 3.00 15.23
C LEU A 57 1.77 1.67 14.50
N SER A 58 0.73 0.84 14.57
CA SER A 58 0.71 -0.46 13.90
C SER A 58 -0.65 -0.76 13.28
N ALA A 59 -0.63 -1.41 12.13
CA ALA A 59 -1.85 -1.90 11.49
C ALA A 59 -1.64 -3.26 10.81
N LEU A 60 -2.63 -4.13 10.97
CA LEU A 60 -2.63 -5.50 10.44
C LEU A 60 -4.00 -5.82 9.88
N ARG A 61 -4.04 -6.44 8.71
CA ARG A 61 -5.27 -6.97 8.13
C ARG A 61 -5.20 -8.49 8.07
N MET A 62 -6.22 -9.17 8.59
CA MET A 62 -6.42 -10.61 8.47
C MET A 62 -7.79 -10.89 7.85
N GLY A 63 -7.79 -11.40 6.62
CA GLY A 63 -9.00 -11.59 5.83
C GLY A 63 -9.82 -10.31 5.69
N ASP A 64 -11.02 -10.33 6.25
CA ASP A 64 -11.97 -9.21 6.22
C ASP A 64 -11.68 -8.14 7.30
N PHE A 65 -10.91 -8.47 8.34
CA PHE A 65 -10.72 -7.58 9.49
C PHE A 65 -9.41 -6.82 9.41
N LYS A 66 -9.44 -5.53 9.77
CA LYS A 66 -8.26 -4.69 9.96
C LYS A 66 -8.21 -4.19 11.40
N LEU A 67 -7.07 -4.39 12.03
CA LEU A 67 -6.71 -3.89 13.35
C LEU A 67 -5.79 -2.68 13.18
N VAL A 68 -6.04 -1.63 13.96
CA VAL A 68 -5.18 -0.45 14.09
C VAL A 68 -4.94 -0.18 15.58
N THR A 69 -3.69 0.02 15.99
CA THR A 69 -3.33 0.28 17.39
C THR A 69 -2.14 1.24 17.47
N GLY A 70 -2.06 1.99 18.57
CA GLY A 70 -0.98 2.93 18.81
C GLY A 70 -1.37 4.38 18.50
N ASN A 71 -0.39 5.27 18.43
CA ASN A 71 -0.64 6.70 18.30
C ASN A 71 -0.94 7.06 16.84
N LEU A 72 -2.18 7.42 16.56
CA LEU A 72 -2.46 8.28 15.43
C LEU A 72 -2.16 9.69 15.90
N ASP A 73 -1.03 10.25 15.47
CA ASP A 73 -0.64 11.60 15.86
C ASP A 73 -1.82 12.58 15.61
N SER A 74 -2.05 13.47 16.58
CA SER A 74 -3.27 14.29 16.72
C SER A 74 -3.42 15.28 15.56
N GLY A 75 -3.89 14.79 14.42
CA GLY A 75 -4.03 15.54 13.17
C GLY A 75 -4.58 14.67 12.02
N MET A 76 -4.41 13.34 12.11
CA MET A 76 -4.95 12.37 11.15
C MET A 76 -6.10 11.50 11.71
N GLU A 77 -6.62 11.83 12.89
CA GLU A 77 -7.81 11.15 13.46
C GLU A 77 -9.12 11.48 12.72
N SER A 78 -9.11 12.53 11.91
CA SER A 78 -10.28 12.98 11.18
C SER A 78 -10.31 12.36 9.79
N TRP A 79 -11.40 11.67 9.45
CA TRP A 79 -11.74 11.35 8.08
C TRP A 79 -11.67 12.64 7.26
N SER A 80 -10.57 12.83 6.51
CA SER A 80 -10.29 14.12 5.88
C SER A 80 -11.36 14.47 4.86
N GLY A 81 -12.17 13.50 4.41
CA GLY A 81 -13.26 13.67 3.44
C GLY A 81 -12.79 14.12 2.06
N HIS A 82 -11.58 14.65 1.95
CA HIS A 82 -10.90 15.00 0.73
C HIS A 82 -10.24 13.76 0.17
N ARG A 83 -10.98 13.11 -0.72
CA ARG A 83 -10.34 12.31 -1.74
C ARG A 83 -9.65 13.28 -2.67
N VAL A 84 -8.31 13.28 -2.66
CA VAL A 84 -7.49 13.96 -3.69
C VAL A 84 -7.91 13.52 -5.10
N LEU A 85 -8.54 12.34 -5.23
CA LEU A 85 -8.99 11.73 -6.48
C LEU A 85 -10.46 12.01 -6.87
N GLU A 86 -11.33 12.56 -6.01
CA GLU A 86 -12.75 12.80 -6.40
C GLU A 86 -12.90 13.97 -7.37
N ASP A 87 -12.07 15.01 -7.20
CA ASP A 87 -12.03 16.17 -8.10
C ASP A 87 -11.08 15.98 -9.29
N MET A 88 -10.31 14.90 -9.32
CA MET A 88 -9.50 14.56 -10.49
C MET A 88 -10.39 13.94 -11.56
N ARG A 89 -10.54 14.67 -12.68
CA ARG A 89 -11.22 14.19 -13.88
C ARG A 89 -10.63 12.83 -14.26
N GLN A 90 -11.41 11.77 -14.01
CA GLN A 90 -11.03 10.45 -14.49
C GLN A 90 -11.28 10.40 -15.98
N PRO A 91 -10.27 10.06 -16.80
CA PRO A 91 -10.47 9.84 -18.24
C PRO A 91 -11.47 8.69 -18.42
N GLU A 92 -12.22 8.73 -19.52
CA GLU A 92 -13.12 7.65 -19.85
C GLU A 92 -12.33 6.38 -20.20
N SER A 93 -11.08 6.46 -20.66
CA SER A 93 -10.34 5.27 -21.08
C SER A 93 -8.83 5.34 -20.92
N MET A 94 -8.18 4.18 -20.96
CA MET A 94 -6.71 4.11 -21.08
C MET A 94 -6.24 4.71 -22.42
N ASP A 95 -7.08 4.66 -23.45
CA ASP A 95 -6.83 5.32 -24.73
C ASP A 95 -6.82 6.85 -24.55
N GLU A 96 -7.78 7.43 -23.83
CA GLU A 96 -7.80 8.87 -23.51
C GLU A 96 -6.65 9.28 -22.57
N TRP A 97 -6.21 8.39 -21.67
CA TRP A 97 -5.19 8.72 -20.66
C TRP A 97 -3.75 8.56 -21.16
N VAL A 98 -3.44 7.43 -21.80
CA VAL A 98 -2.06 7.04 -22.16
C VAL A 98 -1.81 7.18 -23.65
N TYR A 99 -2.83 6.95 -24.49
CA TYR A 99 -2.65 6.90 -25.94
C TYR A 99 -3.45 7.96 -26.70
N LYS A 100 -3.77 9.08 -26.05
CA LYS A 100 -4.62 10.14 -26.61
C LYS A 100 -4.16 10.63 -27.98
N ASN A 101 -2.84 10.69 -28.16
CA ASN A 101 -2.19 11.13 -29.40
C ASN A 101 -1.67 9.95 -30.25
N GLY A 102 -2.10 8.73 -29.94
CA GLY A 102 -1.56 7.49 -30.51
C GLY A 102 -0.23 7.07 -29.87
N SER A 103 0.15 5.80 -30.07
CA SER A 103 1.51 5.31 -29.79
C SER A 103 1.78 4.01 -30.55
N THR A 104 3.05 3.74 -30.86
CA THR A 104 3.45 2.45 -31.43
C THR A 104 3.02 1.28 -30.56
N THR A 105 3.09 1.41 -29.23
CA THR A 105 2.64 0.39 -28.27
C THR A 105 1.16 0.10 -28.42
N ARG A 106 0.31 1.12 -28.56
CA ARG A 106 -1.13 0.95 -28.79
C ARG A 106 -1.40 0.16 -30.07
N ASP A 107 -0.72 0.53 -31.16
CA ASP A 107 -0.97 -0.09 -32.45
C ASP A 107 -0.55 -1.56 -32.45
N ILE A 108 0.57 -1.89 -31.81
CA ILE A 108 1.01 -3.27 -31.59
C ILE A 108 -0.01 -4.04 -30.73
N LEU A 109 -0.48 -3.47 -29.61
CA LEU A 109 -1.46 -4.12 -28.74
C LEU A 109 -2.77 -4.41 -29.50
N LEU A 110 -3.25 -3.46 -30.30
CA LEU A 110 -4.43 -3.67 -31.15
C LEU A 110 -4.19 -4.74 -32.21
N GLN A 111 -3.01 -4.76 -32.86
CA GLN A 111 -2.64 -5.76 -33.86
C GLN A 111 -2.57 -7.18 -33.26
N LEU A 112 -2.10 -7.30 -32.02
CA LEU A 112 -2.05 -8.57 -31.29
C LEU A 112 -3.44 -9.00 -30.76
N GLY A 113 -4.48 -8.20 -30.94
CA GLY A 113 -5.81 -8.46 -30.37
C GLY A 113 -5.85 -8.29 -28.85
N SER A 114 -4.86 -7.62 -28.25
CA SER A 114 -4.81 -7.35 -26.83
C SER A 114 -5.88 -6.33 -26.43
N TYR A 115 -6.49 -6.56 -25.27
CA TYR A 115 -7.54 -5.71 -24.75
C TYR A 115 -6.99 -4.36 -24.26
N LEU A 116 -7.54 -3.26 -24.78
CA LEU A 116 -7.35 -1.91 -24.26
C LEU A 116 -8.66 -1.45 -23.59
N PRO A 117 -8.65 -1.01 -22.32
CA PRO A 117 -9.84 -0.46 -21.68
C PRO A 117 -10.29 0.83 -22.39
N LYS A 118 -11.46 0.79 -23.05
CA LYS A 118 -11.99 1.89 -23.91
C LYS A 118 -13.03 2.78 -23.23
N ALA A 119 -13.51 2.42 -22.05
CA ALA A 119 -14.44 3.19 -21.23
C ALA A 119 -14.17 2.84 -19.75
N PRO A 120 -14.75 3.56 -18.75
CA PRO A 120 -14.80 3.02 -17.41
C PRO A 120 -15.72 1.81 -17.50
N ASP A 121 -15.15 0.63 -17.62
CA ASP A 121 -15.94 -0.58 -17.79
C ASP A 121 -16.78 -0.81 -16.53
N ALA A 122 -17.80 -1.66 -16.67
CA ALA A 122 -18.66 -2.05 -15.55
C ALA A 122 -17.89 -2.56 -14.31
N TRP A 123 -16.66 -3.04 -14.45
CA TRP A 123 -15.83 -3.41 -13.30
C TRP A 123 -15.37 -2.18 -12.51
N ARG A 124 -15.00 -1.06 -13.15
CA ARG A 124 -14.58 0.18 -12.46
C ARG A 124 -15.71 0.72 -11.59
N GLU A 125 -16.89 0.85 -12.17
CA GLU A 125 -18.09 1.31 -11.45
C GLU A 125 -18.41 0.43 -10.25
N LYS A 126 -18.26 -0.90 -10.39
CA LYS A 126 -18.46 -1.87 -9.30
C LYS A 126 -17.37 -1.82 -8.23
N THR A 127 -16.17 -1.35 -8.56
CA THR A 127 -15.05 -1.22 -7.60
C THR A 127 -15.00 0.13 -6.89
N VAL A 128 -15.76 1.13 -7.36
CA VAL A 128 -15.75 2.45 -6.73
C VAL A 128 -16.43 2.39 -5.37
N ILE A 129 -15.63 2.47 -4.31
CA ILE A 129 -16.13 2.63 -2.93
C ILE A 129 -16.55 4.08 -2.73
N ARG A 130 -17.82 4.35 -2.41
CA ARG A 130 -18.33 5.70 -2.09
C ARG A 130 -18.63 5.82 -0.60
N CYS A 131 -17.71 6.39 0.14
CA CYS A 131 -17.87 6.67 1.56
C CYS A 131 -18.67 7.95 1.72
N LYS A 132 -19.80 7.89 2.42
CA LYS A 132 -20.55 9.08 2.76
C LYS A 132 -19.78 9.86 3.83
N ARG A 133 -19.76 11.18 3.73
CA ARG A 133 -19.25 12.07 4.78
C ARG A 133 -20.18 11.91 6.00
N SER A 134 -19.85 11.02 6.93
CA SER A 134 -20.67 10.85 8.14
C SER A 134 -20.47 12.08 9.02
N ARG A 135 -21.57 12.77 9.35
CA ARG A 135 -21.57 13.83 10.38
C ARG A 135 -21.46 13.26 11.79
N GLU A 136 -21.67 11.96 11.95
CA GLU A 136 -21.66 11.26 13.23
C GLU A 136 -20.99 9.90 13.02
N THR A 137 -19.73 9.77 13.43
CA THR A 137 -19.10 8.46 13.63
C THR A 137 -19.58 7.95 14.98
N SER A 138 -20.47 6.96 14.98
CA SER A 138 -20.78 6.24 16.22
C SER A 138 -19.56 5.36 16.53
N ASN A 139 -19.06 5.45 17.77
CA ASN A 139 -17.82 4.83 18.26
C ASN A 139 -16.52 5.41 17.64
N LYS A 140 -16.09 6.58 18.13
CA LYS A 140 -14.80 7.18 17.79
C LYS A 140 -13.68 6.16 18.07
N CYS A 141 -12.93 5.81 17.03
CA CYS A 141 -11.71 5.02 17.14
C CYS A 141 -10.59 5.92 17.68
N SER A 142 -10.04 5.57 18.85
CA SER A 142 -8.87 6.21 19.45
C SER A 142 -7.80 5.13 19.70
N PRO A 143 -7.00 4.76 18.69
CA PRO A 143 -6.07 3.63 18.76
C PRO A 143 -4.95 3.81 19.80
N ALA A 144 -4.71 5.06 20.23
CA ALA A 144 -3.78 5.42 21.30
C ALA A 144 -4.28 4.98 22.68
N GLU A 145 -5.61 4.96 22.87
CA GLU A 145 -6.24 4.51 24.11
C GLU A 145 -6.57 3.02 24.05
N LYS A 146 -7.17 2.58 22.93
CA LYS A 146 -7.61 1.20 22.73
C LYS A 146 -7.57 0.81 21.26
N PRO A 147 -7.12 -0.42 20.91
CA PRO A 147 -7.11 -0.89 19.53
C PRO A 147 -8.47 -0.77 18.84
N CYS A 148 -8.45 -0.42 17.57
CA CYS A 148 -9.63 -0.36 16.72
C CYS A 148 -9.68 -1.54 15.77
N LEU A 149 -10.87 -2.08 15.55
CA LEU A 149 -11.12 -3.19 14.64
C LEU A 149 -12.21 -2.79 13.66
N PHE A 150 -11.97 -3.04 12.38
CA PHE A 150 -12.91 -2.75 11.29
C PHE A 150 -13.11 -4.00 10.43
N ASN A 151 -14.33 -4.23 9.96
CA ASN A 151 -14.59 -5.23 8.91
C ASN A 151 -14.52 -4.51 7.55
N ILE A 152 -13.41 -4.63 6.84
CA ILE A 152 -13.15 -3.93 5.57
C ILE A 152 -14.07 -4.41 4.44
N THR A 153 -14.61 -5.62 4.53
CA THR A 153 -15.53 -6.14 3.52
C THR A 153 -16.92 -5.51 3.66
N GLU A 154 -17.35 -5.20 4.88
CA GLU A 154 -18.65 -4.55 5.15
C GLU A 154 -18.54 -3.02 5.27
N ASP A 155 -17.44 -2.54 5.84
CA ASP A 155 -17.11 -1.14 6.11
C ASP A 155 -15.71 -0.80 5.56
N PRO A 156 -15.58 -0.70 4.22
CA PRO A 156 -14.31 -0.30 3.58
C PRO A 156 -13.89 1.14 3.90
N CYS A 157 -14.77 1.90 4.55
CA CYS A 157 -14.55 3.30 4.92
C CYS A 157 -14.06 3.45 6.36
N GLU A 158 -13.95 2.36 7.12
CA GLU A 158 -13.45 2.33 8.50
C GLU A 158 -14.19 3.32 9.41
N THR A 159 -15.51 3.35 9.27
CA THR A 159 -16.39 4.29 9.96
C THR A 159 -16.88 3.79 11.32
N THR A 160 -16.94 2.47 11.51
CA THR A 160 -17.49 1.85 12.72
C THR A 160 -16.45 0.96 13.40
N ASN A 161 -15.97 1.37 14.57
CA ASN A 161 -15.11 0.52 15.40
C ASN A 161 -15.93 -0.60 16.06
N ILE A 162 -15.55 -1.86 15.79
CA ILE A 162 -16.19 -3.07 16.32
C ILE A 162 -15.30 -3.85 17.31
N ALA A 163 -14.20 -3.25 17.78
CA ALA A 163 -13.24 -3.93 18.66
C ALA A 163 -13.87 -4.51 19.94
N ASP A 164 -14.80 -3.79 20.55
CA ASP A 164 -15.49 -4.20 21.78
C ASP A 164 -16.41 -5.41 21.59
N LEU A 165 -16.90 -5.62 20.36
CA LEU A 165 -17.76 -6.75 20.01
C LEU A 165 -16.98 -8.03 19.76
N PHE A 166 -15.68 -7.92 19.42
CA PHE A 166 -14.84 -9.06 19.03
C PHE A 166 -13.49 -9.07 19.78
N PRO A 167 -13.47 -9.13 21.12
CA PRO A 167 -12.24 -9.05 21.91
C PRO A 167 -11.25 -10.18 21.60
N GLU A 168 -11.74 -11.40 21.34
CA GLU A 168 -10.88 -12.54 20.98
C GLU A 168 -10.17 -12.33 19.63
N LYS A 169 -10.86 -11.71 18.66
CA LYS A 169 -10.27 -11.38 17.35
C LYS A 169 -9.19 -10.31 17.51
N VAL A 170 -9.48 -9.27 18.29
CA VAL A 170 -8.51 -8.21 18.62
C VAL A 170 -7.26 -8.82 19.25
N GLN A 171 -7.41 -9.69 20.26
CA GLN A 171 -6.29 -10.31 20.93
C GLN A 171 -5.46 -11.18 19.98
N SER A 172 -6.10 -12.01 19.16
CA SER A 172 -5.41 -12.83 18.16
C SER A 172 -4.60 -11.99 17.16
N MET A 173 -5.13 -10.85 16.70
CA MET A 173 -4.43 -9.97 15.78
C MET A 173 -3.28 -9.19 16.46
N LEU A 174 -3.46 -8.81 17.73
CA LEU A 174 -2.38 -8.20 18.54
C LEU A 174 -1.22 -9.17 18.78
N ASP A 175 -1.51 -10.45 19.00
CA ASP A 175 -0.47 -11.45 19.22
C ASP A 175 0.31 -11.72 17.91
N ALA A 176 -0.36 -11.72 16.76
CA ALA A 176 0.32 -11.77 15.47
C ALA A 176 1.20 -10.54 15.21
N LEU A 177 0.76 -9.33 15.58
CA LEU A 177 1.60 -8.12 15.52
C LEU A 177 2.89 -8.28 16.34
N LYS A 178 2.79 -8.85 17.55
CA LYS A 178 3.97 -9.13 18.38
C LYS A 178 4.91 -10.16 17.75
N ASP A 179 4.37 -11.13 17.03
CA ASP A 179 5.20 -12.12 16.33
C ASP A 179 5.98 -11.49 15.19
N TYR A 180 5.37 -10.57 14.43
CA TYR A 180 6.08 -9.74 13.45
C TYR A 180 7.13 -8.85 14.10
N GLU A 181 6.80 -8.21 15.24
CA GLU A 181 7.73 -7.34 15.96
C GLU A 181 9.02 -8.07 16.41
N LYS A 182 8.93 -9.35 16.80
CA LYS A 182 10.10 -10.17 17.17
C LYS A 182 11.09 -10.37 16.03
N GLN A 183 10.62 -10.30 14.79
CA GLN A 183 11.43 -10.46 13.57
C GLN A 183 11.90 -9.12 13.00
N ALA A 184 11.36 -8.01 13.50
CA ALA A 184 11.63 -6.69 12.98
C ALA A 184 13.07 -6.25 13.27
N VAL A 185 13.70 -5.64 12.27
CA VAL A 185 14.99 -4.95 12.42
C VAL A 185 14.74 -3.52 12.86
N LYS A 186 15.66 -2.97 13.67
CA LYS A 186 15.57 -1.57 14.13
C LYS A 186 15.50 -0.60 12.94
N PRO A 187 14.64 0.44 12.99
CA PRO A 187 14.62 1.49 11.99
C PRO A 187 16.02 2.07 11.75
N GLN A 188 16.41 2.20 10.48
CA GLN A 188 17.69 2.77 10.07
C GLN A 188 17.55 4.28 9.84
N PHE A 189 17.07 4.99 10.86
CA PHE A 189 17.06 6.45 10.82
C PHE A 189 18.48 6.96 11.09
N GLN A 190 19.03 7.75 10.15
CA GLN A 190 20.37 8.33 10.24
C GLN A 190 20.25 9.85 10.03
N ASP A 191 21.14 10.60 10.66
CA ASP A 191 21.25 12.03 10.39
C ASP A 191 21.69 12.24 8.93
N PRO A 192 21.14 13.25 8.22
CA PRO A 192 21.59 13.57 6.88
C PRO A 192 23.10 13.85 6.86
N ASP A 193 23.82 13.24 5.92
CA ASP A 193 25.23 13.55 5.70
C ASP A 193 25.36 14.96 5.08
N PRO A 194 26.01 15.92 5.75
CA PRO A 194 26.16 17.28 5.23
C PRO A 194 26.85 17.33 3.86
N HIS A 195 27.70 16.36 3.53
CA HIS A 195 28.36 16.31 2.23
C HIS A 195 27.41 15.92 1.09
N GLY A 196 26.24 15.36 1.42
CA GLY A 196 25.19 15.07 0.44
C GLY A 196 24.33 16.28 0.07
N ASP A 197 24.57 17.45 0.67
CA ASP A 197 23.83 18.66 0.35
C ASP A 197 24.04 19.05 -1.13
N PRO A 198 22.98 19.19 -1.94
CA PRO A 198 23.08 19.65 -3.33
C PRO A 198 23.85 20.96 -3.50
N MET A 199 23.91 21.83 -2.49
CA MET A 199 24.75 23.04 -2.51
C MET A 199 26.24 22.74 -2.70
N CYS A 200 26.72 21.59 -2.20
CA CYS A 200 28.09 21.13 -2.39
C CYS A 200 28.34 20.59 -3.82
N HIS A 201 27.28 20.38 -4.61
CA HIS A 201 27.29 19.65 -5.88
C HIS A 201 26.62 20.41 -7.03
N GLY A 202 26.73 21.74 -7.04
CA GLY A 202 26.17 22.56 -8.12
C GLY A 202 24.65 22.53 -8.21
N PHE A 203 23.98 22.39 -7.05
CA PHE A 203 22.53 22.26 -6.91
C PHE A 203 21.93 20.99 -7.53
N ALA A 204 22.72 19.92 -7.62
CA ALA A 204 22.28 18.60 -8.09
C ALA A 204 22.38 17.55 -6.98
N TYR A 205 21.46 16.59 -6.98
CA TYR A 205 21.60 15.36 -6.20
C TYR A 205 22.55 14.42 -6.95
N VAL A 206 23.66 14.05 -6.30
CA VAL A 206 24.70 13.18 -6.84
C VAL A 206 24.99 12.06 -5.84
N PRO A 207 25.57 10.92 -6.25
CA PRO A 207 26.08 9.94 -5.30
C PRO A 207 27.37 10.46 -4.65
N TRP A 208 27.24 11.34 -3.65
CA TRP A 208 28.33 12.13 -3.08
C TRP A 208 29.44 11.31 -2.40
N MET A 209 29.22 10.02 -2.15
CA MET A 209 30.23 9.09 -1.66
C MET A 209 31.08 8.46 -2.76
N ASP A 210 30.68 8.59 -4.03
CA ASP A 210 31.46 8.10 -5.16
C ASP A 210 32.68 9.01 -5.37
N PRO A 211 33.87 8.45 -5.67
CA PRO A 211 35.11 9.22 -5.80
C PRO A 211 35.04 10.41 -6.77
N GLU A 212 34.17 10.32 -7.77
CA GLU A 212 33.95 11.35 -8.80
C GLU A 212 33.20 12.59 -8.28
N HIS A 213 32.47 12.45 -7.16
CA HIS A 213 31.62 13.48 -6.58
C HIS A 213 32.10 13.93 -5.19
N ILE A 214 33.22 13.41 -4.70
CA ILE A 214 33.84 13.90 -3.46
C ILE A 214 34.37 15.32 -3.73
N SER A 215 33.62 16.32 -3.31
CA SER A 215 33.97 17.73 -3.41
C SER A 215 34.18 18.33 -2.03
N ALA A 216 35.07 19.33 -1.93
CA ALA A 216 35.10 20.19 -0.76
C ALA A 216 33.88 21.11 -0.85
N CYS A 217 32.94 20.98 0.08
CA CYS A 217 31.74 21.80 0.08
C CYS A 217 32.14 23.28 0.23
N PRO A 218 31.87 24.14 -0.77
CA PRO A 218 32.29 25.55 -0.71
C PRO A 218 31.41 26.39 0.22
N PHE A 219 30.38 25.79 0.82
CA PHE A 219 29.44 26.44 1.73
C PHE A 219 29.60 25.85 3.15
N PRO A 220 29.68 26.69 4.20
CA PRO A 220 29.80 26.25 5.58
C PRO A 220 28.50 25.66 6.14
#